data_AF-A0A6V7IWM3-F1
#
_entry.id   AF-A0A6V7IWM3-F1
#
_cell.length_a   1.000
_cell.length_b   1.000
_cell.length_c   1.000
_cell.angle_alpha   90.00
_cell.angle_beta   90.00
_cell.angle_gamma   90.00
#
_symmetry.space_group_name_H-M   'P 1'
#
loop_
_entity.id
_entity.type
_entity.pdbx_description
1 polymer ?
#
loop_
_entity_poly.entity_id
_entity_poly.type
_entity_poly.pdbx_seq_one_letter_code
_entity_poly.pdbx_strand_id
1 'polypeptide(L)' 'ETYADIKVSPDGKYRFRLINANAMDCPVKFSIADHDIKIISVDSNPVVPLLGKRVILFP' A
#
# COMPACT_ATOMS: atom_id res chain seq x y z
N GLU A 1 2.21 -3.05 22.66
CA GLU A 1 1.61 -2.91 21.31
C GLU A 1 2.11 -4.05 20.45
N THR A 2 1.22 -4.75 19.74
CA THR A 2 1.62 -5.85 18.86
C THR A 2 1.67 -5.31 17.45
N TYR A 3 2.86 -5.24 16.86
CA TYR A 3 3.03 -4.84 15.46
C TYR A 3 2.81 -6.04 14.53
N ALA A 4 2.34 -5.76 13.32
CA ALA A 4 2.30 -6.76 12.26
C ALA A 4 3.67 -6.83 11.58
N ASP A 5 4.30 -8.01 11.60
CA ASP A 5 5.58 -8.25 10.92
C ASP A 5 5.35 -8.72 9.48
N ILE A 6 5.95 -8.01 8.52
CA ILE A 6 5.96 -8.38 7.11
C ILE A 6 7.37 -8.83 6.73
N LYS A 7 7.55 -10.11 6.42
CA LYS A 7 8.84 -10.68 6.02
C LYS A 7 9.01 -10.62 4.50
N VAL A 8 10.17 -10.13 4.06
CA VAL A 8 10.58 -10.06 2.66
C VAL A 8 12.02 -10.58 2.50
N SER A 9 12.39 -11.01 1.31
CA SER A 9 13.76 -11.34 0.94
C SER A 9 14.38 -10.18 0.15
N PRO A 10 15.71 -9.97 0.26
CA PRO A 10 16.42 -9.03 -0.59
C PRO A 10 16.10 -9.25 -2.08
N ASP A 11 16.03 -8.14 -2.82
CA ASP A 11 15.74 -8.09 -4.26
C ASP A 11 14.37 -8.67 -4.70
N GLY A 12 13.54 -9.07 -3.74
CA GLY A 12 12.19 -9.56 -4.00
C GLY A 12 11.23 -8.46 -4.46
N LYS A 13 10.32 -8.80 -5.38
CA LYS A 13 9.21 -7.93 -5.79
C LYS A 13 7.91 -8.46 -5.22
N TYR A 14 7.25 -7.65 -4.40
CA TYR A 14 6.05 -8.06 -3.66
C TYR A 14 4.83 -7.26 -4.11
N ARG A 15 3.71 -7.97 -4.28
CA ARG A 15 2.41 -7.35 -4.54
C ARG A 15 1.64 -7.21 -3.23
N PHE A 16 1.67 -6.01 -2.67
CA PHE A 16 0.82 -5.66 -1.53
C PHE A 16 -0.60 -5.35 -1.99
N ARG A 17 -1.60 -5.95 -1.32
CA ARG A 17 -3.02 -5.60 -1.48
C ARG A 17 -3.42 -4.76 -0.27
N LEU A 18 -3.46 -3.45 -0.47
CA LEU A 18 -3.79 -2.51 0.57
C LEU A 18 -5.31 -2.29 0.57
N ILE A 19 -5.96 -2.64 1.68
CA ILE A 19 -7.42 -2.56 1.82
C ILE A 19 -7.69 -1.66 3.01
N ASN A 20 -8.38 -0.55 2.75
CA ASN A 20 -8.98 0.24 3.82
C ASN A 20 -10.35 -0.37 4.13
N ALA A 21 -10.41 -1.23 5.13
CA ALA A 21 -11.68 -1.81 5.62
C ALA A 21 -12.24 -1.02 6.82
N ASN A 22 -11.71 0.17 7.07
CA ASN A 22 -12.07 0.96 8.24
C ASN A 22 -13.37 1.73 7.97
N ALA A 23 -14.35 1.61 8.86
CA ALA A 23 -15.63 2.32 8.77
C ALA A 23 -15.56 3.78 9.28
N MET A 24 -14.38 4.29 9.61
CA MET A 24 -14.20 5.63 10.18
C MET A 24 -13.70 6.62 9.13
N ASP A 25 -14.31 7.80 9.11
CA ASP A 25 -14.24 8.84 8.05
C ASP A 25 -12.86 9.42 7.70
N CYS A 26 -11.78 8.97 8.35
CA CYS A 26 -10.45 9.54 8.17
C CYS A 26 -9.63 8.75 7.15
N PRO A 27 -9.10 9.41 6.10
CA PRO A 27 -8.20 8.76 5.15
C PRO A 27 -6.94 8.22 5.83
N VAL A 28 -6.52 7.02 5.41
CA VAL A 28 -5.26 6.42 5.88
C VAL A 28 -4.14 6.80 4.93
N LYS A 29 -3.05 7.35 5.46
CA LYS A 29 -1.82 7.61 4.70
C LYS A 29 -0.84 6.46 4.92
N PHE A 30 -0.55 5.71 3.86
CA PHE A 30 0.38 4.59 3.88
C PHE A 30 1.69 4.92 3.15
N SER A 31 2.82 4.53 3.74
CA SER A 31 4.16 4.61 3.15
C SER A 31 5.07 3.55 3.76
N ILE A 32 6.10 3.14 3.03
CA ILE A 32 7.17 2.26 3.52
C ILE A 32 8.46 3.10 3.52
N ALA A 33 9.14 3.21 4.66
CA ALA A 33 10.37 3.99 4.76
C ALA A 33 11.41 3.49 3.75
N ASP A 34 12.07 4.43 3.07
CA ASP A 34 13.10 4.17 2.05
C ASP A 34 12.67 3.32 0.85
N HIS A 35 11.36 3.20 0.59
CA HIS A 35 10.84 2.44 -0.55
C HIS A 35 9.86 3.27 -1.40
N ASP A 36 9.94 3.10 -2.72
CA ASP A 36 8.92 3.55 -3.66
C ASP A 36 7.86 2.47 -3.86
N ILE A 37 6.61 2.89 -4.02
CA ILE A 37 5.47 2.03 -4.25
C ILE A 37 5.04 2.17 -5.71
N LYS A 38 4.97 1.05 -6.42
CA LYS A 38 4.41 0.98 -7.78
C LYS A 38 2.94 0.56 -7.71
N ILE A 39 2.04 1.52 -7.93
CA ILE A 39 0.59 1.29 -7.98
C ILE A 39 0.26 0.68 -9.33
N ILE A 40 -0.39 -0.49 -9.32
CA ILE A 40 -0.75 -1.25 -10.53
C ILE A 40 -2.24 -1.55 -10.64
N SER A 41 -3.01 -1.34 -9.57
CA SER A 41 -4.46 -1.51 -9.54
C SER A 41 -5.10 -0.63 -8.47
N VAL A 42 -6.30 -0.12 -8.73
CA VAL A 42 -7.14 0.64 -7.80
C VAL A 42 -8.54 0.04 -7.85
N ASP A 43 -9.16 -0.23 -6.70
CA ASP A 43 -10.51 -0.81 -6.58
C ASP A 43 -10.75 -2.01 -7.50
N SER A 44 -9.79 -2.93 -7.48
CA SER A 44 -9.75 -4.16 -8.30
C SER A 44 -9.57 -3.95 -9.81
N ASN A 45 -9.45 -2.71 -10.29
CA ASN A 45 -9.22 -2.41 -11.69
C ASN A 45 -7.73 -2.15 -11.97
N PRO A 46 -7.13 -2.77 -13.02
CA PRO A 46 -5.78 -2.44 -13.45
C PRO A 46 -5.69 -0.96 -13.89
N VAL A 47 -4.57 -0.32 -13.59
CA VAL A 47 -4.29 1.06 -14.02
C VAL A 47 -2.93 1.14 -14.71
N VAL A 48 -2.70 2.23 -15.44
CA VAL A 48 -1.34 2.55 -15.93
C VAL A 48 -0.41 2.66 -14.71
N PRO A 49 0.70 1.91 -14.65
CA PRO A 49 1.51 1.87 -13.44
C PRO A 49 2.06 3.24 -13.06
N LEU A 50 1.92 3.59 -11.79
CA LEU A 50 2.37 4.86 -11.22
C LEU A 50 3.33 4.62 -10.06
N LEU A 51 4.45 5.33 -10.03
CA LEU A 51 5.38 5.33 -8.90
C LEU A 51 5.02 6.45 -7.92
N GLY A 52 5.02 6.13 -6.63
CA GLY A 52 4.79 7.11 -5.57
C GLY A 52 5.44 6.72 -4.25
N LYS A 53 5.74 7.71 -3.41
CA LYS A 53 6.30 7.52 -2.06
C LYS A 53 5.24 7.16 -1.01
N ARG A 54 3.95 7.43 -1.32
CA ARG A 54 2.83 7.26 -0.40
C ARG A 54 1.53 7.03 -1.15
N VAL A 55 0.58 6.36 -0.50
CA VAL A 55 -0.80 6.16 -0.96
C VAL A 55 -1.74 6.73 0.10
N ILE A 56 -2.78 7.46 -0.32
CA ILE A 56 -3.86 7.91 0.56
C ILE A 56 -5.08 7.06 0.23
N LEU A 57 -5.59 6.33 1.21
CA LEU A 57 -6.77 5.49 1.08
C LEU A 57 -7.93 6.18 1.77
N PHE A 58 -8.98 6.44 1.02
CA PHE A 58 -10.25 6.92 1.57
C PHE A 58 -11.10 5.72 2.05
N PRO A 59 -12.04 5.93 2.99
CA PRO A 59 -13.00 4.90 3.40
C PRO A 59 -13.90 4.43 2.26
#